data_AF-A0A2Y0PFX3-F1
#
_entry.id   AF-A0A2Y0PFX3-F1
#
_cell.length_a   1.000
_cell.length_b   1.000
_cell.length_c   1.000
_cell.angle_alpha   90.00
_cell.angle_beta   90.00
_cell.angle_gamma   90.00
#
_symmetry.space_group_name_H-M   'P 1'
#
loop_
_entity.id
_entity.type
_entity.pdbx_description
1 polymer ?
#
loop_
_entity_poly.entity_id
_entity_poly.type
_entity_poly.pdbx_seq_one_letter_code
_entity_poly.pdbx_strand_id
1 'polypeptide(L)'
;MTFSFCHLYTLKIECFLSCHPLASPLYVYCPSYLIVSHYVLHNDMEPNMRIFKNAWFERFARKNRISDKALREVVELADKGLISADLGSGVIKQRLARRGGGKSGGYRTIIFYRVAEKAFFIYAYAKNERENITAIEENAFRKAAHHVLNLTDEQLAQLILQGQFTEVPNE
;
A
#
# COMPACT_ATOMS: atom_id res chain seq x y z
N MET A 1 22.52 -40.59 -4.72
CA MET A 1 22.83 -42.03 -4.79
C MET A 1 21.95 -42.76 -3.79
N THR A 2 21.42 -43.90 -4.23
CA THR A 2 20.89 -45.04 -3.46
C THR A 2 19.62 -44.85 -2.62
N PHE A 3 18.55 -45.43 -3.19
CA PHE A 3 17.34 -45.97 -2.58
C PHE A 3 17.60 -46.72 -1.27
N SER A 4 16.67 -46.61 -0.33
CA SER A 4 16.45 -47.66 0.68
C SER A 4 14.96 -47.96 0.82
N PHE A 5 14.64 -49.22 0.53
CA PHE A 5 13.34 -49.88 0.61
C PHE A 5 12.78 -49.88 2.04
N CYS A 6 11.46 -49.80 2.19
CA CYS A 6 10.79 -50.60 3.23
C CYS A 6 9.35 -50.98 2.84
N HIS A 7 9.26 -52.20 2.33
CA HIS A 7 8.18 -53.20 2.45
C HIS A 7 6.70 -52.77 2.39
N LEU A 8 6.06 -53.20 1.29
CA LEU A 8 4.64 -53.54 1.20
C LEU A 8 4.25 -54.52 2.31
N TYR A 9 3.13 -54.22 2.97
CA TYR A 9 2.25 -55.25 3.52
C TYR A 9 0.89 -55.13 2.85
N THR A 10 0.62 -56.08 1.97
CA THR A 10 -0.69 -56.39 1.38
C THR A 10 -1.59 -56.97 2.47
N LEU A 11 -2.85 -56.54 2.59
CA LEU A 11 -3.95 -57.45 2.95
C LEU A 11 -5.33 -56.83 2.67
N LYS A 12 -6.07 -57.59 1.85
CA LYS A 12 -7.53 -57.75 1.76
C LYS A 12 -8.38 -56.61 1.21
N ILE A 13 -8.57 -56.73 -0.10
CA ILE A 13 -9.74 -56.34 -0.88
C ILE A 13 -10.91 -57.29 -0.54
N GLU A 14 -12.05 -56.74 -0.12
CA GLU A 14 -13.40 -57.18 -0.52
C GLU A 14 -14.14 -55.90 -0.95
N CYS A 15 -14.20 -55.59 -2.25
CA CYS A 15 -15.32 -55.90 -3.16
C CYS A 15 -16.72 -55.71 -2.56
N PHE A 16 -17.31 -54.54 -2.78
CA PHE A 16 -18.68 -54.47 -3.28
C PHE A 16 -18.81 -53.36 -4.33
N LEU A 17 -18.68 -53.77 -5.59
CA LEU A 17 -19.08 -52.99 -6.75
C LEU A 17 -20.61 -52.97 -6.78
N SER A 18 -21.21 -51.79 -6.65
CA SER A 18 -22.45 -51.49 -7.36
C SER A 18 -22.27 -50.15 -8.08
N CYS A 19 -22.12 -50.24 -9.40
CA CYS A 19 -22.13 -49.11 -10.32
C CYS A 19 -23.46 -48.35 -10.23
N HIS A 20 -23.38 -47.04 -9.98
CA HIS A 20 -24.32 -46.10 -10.58
C HIS A 20 -23.53 -44.94 -11.18
N PRO A 21 -23.59 -44.75 -12.52
CA PRO A 21 -23.13 -43.53 -13.15
C PRO A 21 -24.26 -42.50 -13.07
N LEU A 22 -23.93 -41.25 -12.75
CA LEU A 22 -24.44 -40.01 -13.37
C LEU A 22 -24.11 -38.79 -12.48
N ALA A 23 -23.22 -37.96 -13.02
CA ALA A 23 -23.18 -36.50 -12.94
C ALA A 23 -23.12 -35.77 -11.56
N SER A 24 -21.90 -35.24 -11.34
CA SER A 24 -21.56 -33.90 -10.84
C SER A 24 -21.29 -33.69 -9.34
N PRO A 25 -20.21 -32.98 -8.99
CA PRO A 25 -19.51 -33.13 -7.72
C PRO A 25 -20.00 -32.10 -6.70
N LEU A 26 -20.95 -32.50 -5.87
CA LEU A 26 -21.09 -31.94 -4.52
C LEU A 26 -20.20 -32.74 -3.57
N TYR A 27 -19.29 -32.02 -2.91
CA TYR A 27 -18.61 -32.40 -1.66
C TYR A 27 -17.86 -33.73 -1.65
N VAL A 28 -16.53 -33.64 -1.83
CA VAL A 28 -15.62 -34.61 -1.21
C VAL A 28 -14.94 -33.93 -0.03
N TYR A 29 -15.40 -34.29 1.17
CA TYR A 29 -14.70 -34.07 2.42
C TYR A 29 -13.55 -35.08 2.49
N CYS A 30 -12.31 -34.60 2.46
CA CYS A 30 -11.13 -35.45 2.58
C CYS A 30 -10.46 -35.18 3.94
N PRO A 31 -10.69 -36.02 4.97
CA PRO A 31 -9.89 -35.98 6.18
C PRO A 31 -8.52 -36.57 5.86
N SER A 32 -7.46 -36.06 6.47
CA SER A 32 -6.09 -36.59 6.43
C SER A 32 -5.22 -36.35 5.18
N TYR A 33 -5.03 -35.09 4.80
CA TYR A 33 -3.79 -34.64 4.14
C TYR A 33 -3.36 -33.29 4.73
N LEU A 34 -2.65 -33.31 5.85
CA LEU A 34 -2.04 -32.12 6.44
C LEU A 34 -0.60 -31.97 5.95
N ILE A 35 -0.40 -31.78 4.64
CA ILE A 35 0.84 -31.19 4.12
C ILE A 35 0.47 -30.34 2.90
N VAL A 36 0.26 -29.04 3.13
CA VAL A 36 0.63 -28.05 2.12
C VAL A 36 1.47 -27.00 2.83
N SER A 37 2.77 -27.12 2.58
CA SER A 37 3.72 -26.03 2.48
C SER A 37 3.04 -24.66 2.35
N HIS A 38 2.85 -23.98 3.48
CA HIS A 38 2.76 -22.53 3.52
C HIS A 38 3.92 -22.06 4.41
N TYR A 39 5.15 -22.38 3.98
CA TYR A 39 6.23 -21.42 4.19
C TYR A 39 5.84 -20.21 3.35
N VAL A 40 5.01 -19.38 3.96
CA VAL A 40 4.95 -17.97 3.62
C VAL A 40 6.28 -17.44 4.12
N LEU A 41 7.30 -17.57 3.29
CA LEU A 41 8.23 -16.46 3.16
C LEU A 41 7.38 -15.33 2.57
N HIS A 42 6.54 -14.71 3.41
CA HIS A 42 6.40 -13.27 3.32
C HIS A 42 7.84 -12.84 3.56
N ASN A 43 8.56 -12.68 2.47
CA ASN A 43 9.53 -11.63 2.43
C ASN A 43 8.69 -10.39 2.74
N ASP A 44 8.55 -10.12 4.03
CA ASP A 44 8.29 -8.81 4.61
C ASP A 44 9.51 -7.95 4.23
N MET A 45 9.75 -7.81 2.93
CA MET A 45 10.17 -6.54 2.38
C MET A 45 8.99 -5.62 2.67
N GLU A 46 8.85 -5.25 3.95
CA GLU A 46 8.23 -4.01 4.37
C GLU A 46 8.68 -3.00 3.32
N PRO A 47 7.75 -2.47 2.50
CA PRO A 47 8.13 -1.50 1.50
C PRO A 47 8.85 -0.41 2.29
N ASN A 48 10.14 -0.23 2.00
CA ASN A 48 11.03 0.73 2.67
C ASN A 48 10.67 2.15 2.21
N MET A 49 9.36 2.42 2.21
CA MET A 49 8.73 3.60 1.72
C MET A 49 8.86 4.65 2.80
N ARG A 50 9.72 5.62 2.55
CA ARG A 50 9.94 6.72 3.48
C ARG A 50 8.91 7.81 3.22
N ILE A 51 8.15 8.16 4.25
CA ILE A 51 7.06 9.10 4.14
C ILE A 51 7.45 10.42 4.81
N PHE A 52 7.32 11.51 4.07
CA PHE A 52 7.65 12.85 4.51
C PHE A 52 6.46 13.78 4.38
N LYS A 53 6.43 14.80 5.22
CA LYS A 53 5.48 15.92 5.18
C LYS A 53 6.24 17.23 5.20
N ASN A 54 5.87 18.18 4.35
CA ASN A 54 6.47 19.51 4.41
C ASN A 54 5.92 20.31 5.60
N ALA A 55 6.60 21.39 5.98
CA ALA A 55 6.20 22.23 7.11
C ALA A 55 4.77 22.77 7.02
N TRP A 56 4.30 23.06 5.80
CA TRP A 56 2.92 23.52 5.58
C TRP A 56 1.90 22.42 5.85
N PHE A 57 2.15 21.22 5.33
CA PHE A 57 1.27 20.06 5.46
C PHE A 57 1.27 19.55 6.90
N GLU A 58 2.38 19.64 7.62
CA GLU A 58 2.44 19.35 9.06
C GLU A 58 1.45 20.25 9.84
N ARG A 59 1.46 21.56 9.57
CA ARG A 59 0.48 22.48 10.20
C ARG A 59 -0.95 22.14 9.78
N PHE A 60 -1.17 21.78 8.53
CA PHE A 60 -2.47 21.35 8.04
C PHE A 60 -2.96 20.07 8.74
N ALA A 61 -2.09 19.07 8.87
CA ALA A 61 -2.37 17.79 9.51
C ALA A 61 -2.74 17.99 10.97
N ARG A 62 -1.97 18.79 11.71
CA ARG A 62 -2.25 19.17 13.09
C ARG A 62 -3.59 19.89 13.25
N LYS A 63 -3.88 20.89 12.41
CA LYS A 63 -5.14 21.65 12.44
C LYS A 63 -6.36 20.75 12.20
N ASN A 64 -6.21 19.77 11.31
CA ASN A 64 -7.29 18.87 10.90
C ASN A 64 -7.31 17.53 11.66
N ARG A 65 -6.41 17.34 12.65
CA ARG A 65 -6.27 16.11 13.44
C ARG A 65 -6.08 14.85 12.59
N ILE A 66 -5.29 14.97 11.54
CA ILE A 66 -4.90 13.85 10.69
C ILE A 66 -3.80 13.08 11.42
N SER A 67 -4.01 11.79 11.66
CA SER A 67 -3.03 10.91 12.29
C SER A 67 -1.99 10.42 11.29
N ASP A 68 -0.77 10.20 11.75
CA ASP A 68 0.31 9.62 10.95
C ASP A 68 -0.06 8.24 10.36
N LYS A 69 -0.84 7.43 11.10
CA LYS A 69 -1.45 6.19 10.58
C LYS A 69 -2.29 6.41 9.32
N ALA A 70 -3.07 7.50 9.26
CA ALA A 70 -3.92 7.78 8.11
C ALA A 70 -3.09 8.22 6.89
N LEU A 71 -1.92 8.85 7.12
CA LEU A 71 -0.97 9.17 6.05
C LEU A 71 -0.34 7.90 5.49
N ARG A 72 0.05 6.96 6.37
CA ARG A 72 0.56 5.64 5.97
C ARG A 72 -0.45 4.85 5.14
N GLU A 73 -1.69 4.72 5.62
CA GLU A 73 -2.77 4.05 4.88
C GLU A 73 -2.96 4.64 3.47
N VAL A 74 -2.86 5.98 3.34
CA VAL A 74 -2.96 6.66 2.04
C VAL A 74 -1.84 6.29 1.09
N VAL A 75 -0.60 6.15 1.60
CA VAL A 75 0.57 5.74 0.82
C VAL A 75 0.49 4.25 0.47
N GLU A 76 0.11 3.39 1.41
CA GLU A 76 -0.09 1.96 1.17
C GLU A 76 -1.12 1.69 0.06
N LEU A 77 -2.19 2.49 0.02
CA LEU A 77 -3.16 2.43 -1.07
C LEU A 77 -2.52 2.80 -2.41
N ALA A 78 -1.66 3.82 -2.44
CA ALA A 78 -0.94 4.20 -3.64
C ALA A 78 0.07 3.12 -4.09
N ASP A 79 0.78 2.48 -3.15
CA ASP A 79 1.68 1.34 -3.43
C ASP A 79 0.92 0.12 -3.97
N LYS A 80 -0.32 -0.10 -3.52
CA LYS A 80 -1.24 -1.11 -4.09
C LYS A 80 -1.82 -0.72 -5.45
N GLY A 81 -1.43 0.42 -6.02
CA GLY A 81 -1.92 0.94 -7.29
C GLY A 81 -3.31 1.59 -7.21
N LEU A 82 -3.88 1.76 -6.01
CA LEU A 82 -5.17 2.42 -5.79
C LEU A 82 -4.98 3.95 -5.72
N ILE A 83 -4.53 4.52 -6.82
CA ILE A 83 -4.32 5.96 -6.98
C ILE A 83 -5.61 6.62 -7.48
N SER A 84 -6.04 7.68 -6.81
CA SER A 84 -7.29 8.39 -7.17
C SER A 84 -7.16 9.17 -8.48
N ALA A 85 -6.01 9.79 -8.72
CA ALA A 85 -5.62 10.35 -10.01
C ALA A 85 -4.09 10.55 -10.07
N ASP A 86 -3.48 10.17 -11.18
CA ASP A 86 -2.08 10.47 -11.49
C ASP A 86 -2.01 11.77 -12.31
N LEU A 87 -1.25 12.75 -11.83
CA LEU A 87 -1.03 14.03 -12.52
C LEU A 87 0.27 14.02 -13.34
N GLY A 88 1.02 12.90 -13.33
CA GLY A 88 2.27 12.72 -14.06
C GLY A 88 3.50 13.28 -13.34
N SER A 89 4.68 12.91 -13.82
CA SER A 89 5.99 13.36 -13.29
C SER A 89 6.19 13.06 -11.79
N GLY A 90 5.61 11.96 -11.30
CA GLY A 90 5.69 11.58 -9.88
C GLY A 90 4.77 12.41 -8.98
N VAL A 91 3.75 13.08 -9.53
CA VAL A 91 2.73 13.79 -8.75
C VAL A 91 1.43 12.99 -8.78
N ILE A 92 0.97 12.57 -7.62
CA ILE A 92 -0.33 11.90 -7.49
C ILE A 92 -1.28 12.74 -6.65
N LYS A 93 -2.56 12.63 -6.98
CA LYS A 93 -3.67 13.18 -6.21
C LYS A 93 -4.37 12.02 -5.53
N GLN A 94 -4.42 12.05 -4.21
CA GLN A 94 -4.99 10.96 -3.42
C GLN A 94 -6.04 11.47 -2.43
N ARG A 95 -7.02 10.62 -2.13
CA ARG A 95 -8.05 10.92 -1.13
C ARG A 95 -7.56 10.54 0.25
N LEU A 96 -7.68 11.47 1.18
CA LEU A 96 -7.40 11.27 2.60
C LEU A 96 -8.71 11.35 3.39
N ALA A 97 -9.04 10.28 4.11
CA ALA A 97 -10.24 10.22 4.93
C ALA A 97 -10.13 11.16 6.14
N ARG A 98 -11.25 11.79 6.51
CA ARG A 98 -11.34 12.61 7.72
C ARG A 98 -11.81 11.74 8.88
N ARG A 99 -11.12 11.80 10.02
CA ARG A 99 -11.53 11.10 11.24
C ARG A 99 -12.90 11.62 11.70
N GLY A 100 -13.89 10.72 11.78
CA GLY A 100 -15.25 11.04 12.23
C GLY A 100 -16.11 11.81 11.22
N GLY A 101 -15.66 11.99 9.97
CA GLY A 101 -16.45 12.61 8.91
C GLY A 101 -17.19 11.56 8.09
N GLY A 102 -18.50 11.75 7.87
CA GLY A 102 -19.28 10.92 6.93
C GLY A 102 -18.76 11.01 5.48
N LYS A 103 -19.36 10.22 4.58
CA LYS A 103 -18.97 9.96 3.16
C LYS A 103 -18.61 11.18 2.28
N SER A 104 -18.84 12.42 2.72
CA SER A 104 -18.76 13.64 1.93
C SER A 104 -17.62 14.60 2.30
N GLY A 105 -16.87 14.38 3.39
CA GLY A 105 -16.01 15.44 4.00
C GLY A 105 -14.49 15.22 4.05
N GLY A 106 -13.94 14.34 3.20
CA GLY A 106 -12.49 14.06 3.17
C GLY A 106 -11.64 15.17 2.52
N TYR A 107 -10.32 14.96 2.49
CA TYR A 107 -9.35 15.84 1.87
C TYR A 107 -8.83 15.25 0.55
N ARG A 108 -8.47 16.14 -0.38
CA ARG A 108 -7.67 15.79 -1.56
C ARG A 108 -6.25 16.23 -1.29
N THR A 109 -5.33 15.28 -1.29
CA THR A 109 -3.91 15.51 -1.03
C THR A 109 -3.12 15.42 -2.32
N ILE A 110 -2.11 16.28 -2.47
CA ILE A 110 -1.11 16.22 -3.52
C ILE A 110 0.16 15.66 -2.90
N ILE A 111 0.61 14.54 -3.46
CA ILE A 111 1.72 13.76 -2.95
C ILE A 111 2.74 13.64 -4.09
N PHE A 112 4.00 13.96 -3.80
CA PHE A 112 5.09 13.57 -4.69
C PHE A 112 5.48 12.14 -4.34
N TYR A 113 5.40 11.24 -5.30
CA TYR A 113 5.41 9.82 -5.06
C TYR A 113 6.35 9.14 -6.03
N ARG A 114 7.26 8.35 -5.46
CA ARG A 114 8.08 7.39 -6.17
C ARG A 114 7.84 6.02 -5.56
N VAL A 115 7.36 5.11 -6.40
CA VAL A 115 6.97 3.74 -6.03
C VAL A 115 8.05 3.07 -5.22
N ALA A 116 7.67 2.50 -4.07
CA ALA A 116 8.55 1.74 -3.18
C ALA A 116 9.82 2.47 -2.70
N GLU A 117 9.89 3.80 -2.80
CA GLU A 117 11.06 4.58 -2.37
C GLU A 117 10.67 5.70 -1.39
N LYS A 118 9.96 6.73 -1.88
CA LYS A 118 9.69 7.96 -1.11
C LYS A 118 8.32 8.54 -1.46
N ALA A 119 7.62 9.04 -0.45
CA ALA A 119 6.38 9.79 -0.59
C ALA A 119 6.45 11.11 0.19
N PHE A 120 6.09 12.23 -0.46
CA PHE A 120 6.11 13.56 0.15
C PHE A 120 4.71 14.18 0.09
N PHE A 121 4.12 14.44 1.26
CA PHE A 121 2.89 15.20 1.38
C PHE A 121 3.17 16.70 1.30
N ILE A 122 2.69 17.33 0.22
CA ILE A 122 3.02 18.73 -0.11
C ILE A 122 1.84 19.66 0.14
N TYR A 123 0.64 19.24 -0.27
CA TYR A 123 -0.55 20.09 -0.22
C TYR A 123 -1.82 19.27 0.01
N ALA A 124 -2.83 19.91 0.59
CA ALA A 124 -4.13 19.31 0.84
C ALA A 124 -5.22 20.38 0.84
N TYR A 125 -6.42 20.01 0.40
CA TYR A 125 -7.59 20.89 0.47
C TYR A 125 -8.87 20.09 0.70
N ALA A 126 -9.86 20.70 1.35
CA ALA A 126 -11.14 20.05 1.60
C ALA A 126 -11.95 19.91 0.30
N LYS A 127 -12.77 18.87 0.20
CA LYS A 127 -13.59 18.61 -1.01
C LYS A 127 -14.42 19.81 -1.47
N ASN A 128 -14.92 20.61 -0.52
CA ASN A 128 -15.83 21.74 -0.75
C ASN A 128 -15.11 23.07 -0.97
N GLU A 129 -13.80 23.10 -0.74
CA GLU A 129 -13.01 24.34 -0.80
C GLU A 129 -12.52 24.61 -2.22
N ARG A 130 -12.27 23.54 -2.98
CA ARG A 130 -11.80 23.64 -4.36
C ARG A 130 -12.16 22.39 -5.16
N GLU A 131 -12.71 22.57 -6.35
CA GLU A 131 -13.00 21.44 -7.25
C GLU A 131 -11.75 21.02 -8.04
N ASN A 132 -11.07 21.98 -8.67
CA ASN A 132 -9.95 21.73 -9.58
C ASN A 132 -8.71 22.57 -9.25
N ILE A 133 -7.55 21.97 -9.47
CA ILE A 133 -6.24 22.64 -9.47
C ILE A 133 -6.07 23.22 -10.87
N THR A 134 -5.50 24.43 -10.98
CA THR A 134 -5.27 25.05 -12.28
C THR A 134 -4.09 24.39 -12.99
N ALA A 135 -4.05 24.43 -14.33
CA ALA A 135 -2.94 23.89 -15.11
C ALA A 135 -1.58 24.54 -14.76
N ILE A 136 -1.59 25.81 -14.33
CA ILE A 136 -0.39 26.53 -13.89
C ILE A 136 0.16 25.91 -12.59
N GLU A 137 -0.71 25.70 -11.60
CA GLU A 137 -0.33 25.05 -10.33
C GLU A 137 0.11 23.60 -10.56
N GLU A 138 -0.57 22.85 -11.42
CA GLU A 138 -0.20 21.48 -11.77
C GLU A 138 1.20 21.42 -12.37
N ASN A 139 1.53 22.30 -13.31
CA ASN A 139 2.89 22.38 -13.86
C ASN A 139 3.92 22.82 -12.83
N ALA A 140 3.57 23.69 -11.89
CA ALA A 140 4.46 24.05 -10.78
C ALA A 140 4.74 22.83 -9.89
N PHE A 141 3.72 22.02 -9.59
CA PHE A 141 3.88 20.78 -8.82
C PHE A 141 4.76 19.76 -9.53
N ARG A 142 4.59 19.57 -10.85
CA ARG A 142 5.45 18.65 -11.64
C ARG A 142 6.93 19.05 -11.59
N LYS A 143 7.22 20.34 -11.77
CA LYS A 143 8.60 20.86 -11.66
C LYS A 143 9.15 20.65 -10.25
N ALA A 144 8.39 20.99 -9.22
CA ALA A 144 8.79 20.79 -7.84
C ALA A 144 9.01 19.31 -7.49
N ALA A 145 8.15 18.42 -7.97
CA ALA A 145 8.29 16.98 -7.75
C ALA A 145 9.58 16.42 -8.33
N HIS A 146 9.95 16.85 -9.55
CA HIS A 146 11.22 16.45 -10.14
C HIS A 146 12.43 16.87 -9.28
N HIS A 147 12.40 18.06 -8.68
CA HIS A 147 13.48 18.50 -7.78
C HIS A 147 13.47 17.74 -6.46
N VAL A 148 12.30 17.60 -5.82
CA VAL A 148 12.17 16.99 -4.48
C VAL A 148 12.44 15.49 -4.51
N LEU A 149 11.95 14.77 -5.52
CA LEU A 149 12.16 13.31 -5.63
C LEU A 149 13.61 12.95 -5.98
N ASN A 150 14.41 13.89 -6.49
CA ASN A 150 15.83 13.69 -6.82
C ASN A 150 16.78 14.20 -5.73
N LEU A 151 16.27 14.60 -4.56
CA LEU A 151 17.11 14.99 -3.43
C LEU A 151 17.87 13.77 -2.89
N THR A 152 19.17 13.96 -2.62
CA THR A 152 19.97 12.94 -1.95
C THR A 152 19.57 12.83 -0.48
N ASP A 153 19.94 11.73 0.17
CA ASP A 153 19.61 11.53 1.57
C ASP A 153 20.31 12.55 2.49
N GLU A 154 21.51 13.04 2.12
CA GLU A 154 22.19 14.12 2.84
C GLU A 154 21.44 15.44 2.72
N GLN A 155 20.98 15.79 1.51
CA GLN A 155 20.17 16.99 1.28
C GLN A 155 18.85 16.90 2.04
N LEU A 156 18.22 15.73 2.02
CA LEU A 156 16.98 15.50 2.75
C LEU A 156 17.18 15.65 4.26
N ALA A 157 18.27 15.10 4.81
CA ALA A 157 18.61 15.25 6.22
C ALA A 157 18.83 16.73 6.60
N GLN A 158 19.48 17.53 5.74
CA GLN A 158 19.61 18.97 5.95
C GLN A 158 18.26 19.69 5.96
N LEU A 159 17.35 19.33 5.05
CA LEU A 159 16.02 19.93 5.00
C LEU A 159 15.13 19.53 6.20
N ILE A 160 15.33 18.32 6.74
CA ILE A 160 14.70 17.89 7.99
C ILE A 160 15.26 18.70 9.17
N LEU A 161 16.57 18.89 9.24
CA LEU A 161 17.22 19.71 10.28
C LEU A 161 16.71 21.16 10.24
N GLN A 162 16.49 21.70 9.05
CA GLN A 162 15.93 23.04 8.83
C GLN A 162 14.42 23.12 9.11
N GLY A 163 13.75 22.00 9.41
CA GLY A 163 12.31 21.94 9.64
C GLY A 163 11.46 22.17 8.40
N GLN A 164 12.02 22.04 7.20
CA GLN A 164 11.26 22.15 5.95
C GLN A 164 10.48 20.87 5.67
N PHE A 165 11.06 19.72 6.02
CA PHE A 165 10.42 18.41 5.97
C PHE A 165 10.44 17.73 7.34
N THR A 166 9.50 16.82 7.55
CA THR A 166 9.43 15.96 8.71
C THR A 166 9.11 14.55 8.24
N GLU A 167 9.85 13.56 8.73
CA GLU A 167 9.59 12.15 8.44
C GLU A 167 8.45 11.66 9.34
N VAL A 168 7.55 10.86 8.76
CA VAL A 168 6.47 10.21 9.49
C VAL A 168 7.04 8.92 10.10
N PRO A 169 6.99 8.75 11.43
CA PRO A 169 7.57 7.56 12.07
C PRO A 169 6.78 6.30 11.72
N ASN A 170 7.52 5.19 11.57
CA ASN A 170 6.99 3.83 11.53
C ASN A 170 6.67 3.41 12.97
N GLU A 171 5.44 3.68 13.40
CA GLU A 171 4.86 3.19 14.66
C GLU A 171 4.43 1.73 14.55
#